data_AF-A0A5Q4DP89-F1
#
_entry.id   AF-A0A5Q4DP89-F1
#
_cell.length_a   1.000
_cell.length_b   1.000
_cell.length_c   1.000
_cell.angle_alpha   90.00
_cell.angle_beta   90.00
_cell.angle_gamma   90.00
#
_symmetry.space_group_name_H-M   'P 1'
#
loop_
_entity.id
_entity.type
_entity.pdbx_description
1 polymer ?
#
loop_
_entity_poly.entity_id
_entity_poly.type
_entity_poly.pdbx_seq_one_letter_code
_entity_poly.pdbx_strand_id
1 'polypeptide(L)' 'MIIKIVAAFLVFMVIMGAVQKWFNPRHKTPLDKLRQTKLPRPRKCKRCGKFLIGSEDCRCKDR' A
#
# COMPACT_ATOMS: atom_id res chain seq x y z
N MET A 1 32.42 -10.14 -22.09
CA MET A 1 31.29 -10.32 -23.03
C MET A 1 29.96 -10.42 -22.27
N ILE A 2 29.78 -11.41 -21.40
CA ILE A 2 28.57 -11.60 -20.58
C ILE A 2 28.18 -10.38 -19.73
N ILE A 3 29.13 -9.77 -19.01
CA ILE A 3 28.85 -8.62 -18.14
C ILE A 3 28.26 -7.43 -18.92
N LYS A 4 28.73 -7.19 -20.15
CA LYS A 4 28.19 -6.13 -21.01
C LYS A 4 26.73 -6.40 -21.41
N ILE A 5 26.41 -7.66 -21.68
CA ILE A 5 25.06 -8.09 -22.06
C ILE A 5 24.10 -7.97 -20.87
N VAL A 6 24.52 -8.44 -19.69
CA VAL A 6 23.73 -8.33 -18.45
C VAL A 6 23.51 -6.86 -18.09
N ALA A 7 24.55 -6.03 -18.18
CA ALA A 7 24.44 -4.60 -17.91
C ALA A 7 23.49 -3.90 -18.89
N ALA A 8 23.60 -4.19 -20.19
CA ALA A 8 22.70 -3.62 -21.21
C ALA A 8 21.24 -4.04 -20.98
N PHE A 9 21.01 -5.30 -20.60
CA PHE A 9 19.66 -5.80 -20.32
C PHE A 9 19.04 -5.12 -19.09
N LEU A 10 19.81 -4.97 -18.00
CA LEU A 10 19.34 -4.25 -16.81
C LEU A 10 19.00 -2.79 -17.10
N VAL A 11 19.86 -2.10 -17.85
CA VAL A 11 19.62 -0.71 -18.29
C VAL A 11 18.34 -0.63 -19.12
N PHE A 12 18.16 -1.54 -20.08
CA PHE A 12 16.95 -1.60 -20.90
C PHE A 12 15.68 -1.78 -20.05
N MET A 13 15.72 -2.69 -19.07
CA MET A 13 14.61 -2.94 -18.16
C MET A 13 14.19 -1.69 -17.37
N VAL A 14 15.18 -0.93 -16.88
CA VAL A 14 14.94 0.32 -16.15
C VAL A 14 14.35 1.39 -17.06
N ILE A 15 14.91 1.56 -18.26
CA ILE A 15 14.42 2.53 -19.24
C ILE A 15 12.97 2.21 -19.63
N MET A 16 12.67 0.95 -19.97
CA MET A 16 11.32 0.54 -20.33
C MET A 16 10.32 0.75 -19.18
N GLY A 17 10.70 0.43 -17.94
CA GLY A 17 9.87 0.71 -16.77
C GLY A 17 9.61 2.20 -16.57
N ALA A 18 10.61 3.05 -16.77
CA ALA A 18 10.47 4.51 -16.66
C ALA A 18 9.57 5.08 -17.77
N VAL A 19 9.73 4.61 -19.01
CA VAL A 19 8.90 5.02 -20.16
C VAL A 19 7.44 4.61 -19.94
N GLN A 20 7.18 3.37 -19.52
CA GLN A 20 5.82 2.91 -19.22
C GLN A 20 5.17 3.74 -18.10
N LYS A 21 5.92 4.07 -17.05
CA LYS A 21 5.45 4.94 -15.96
C LYS A 21 5.15 6.36 -16.44
N TRP A 22 5.96 6.89 -17.35
CA TRP A 22 5.76 8.22 -17.93
C TRP A 22 4.54 8.27 -18.86
N PHE A 23 4.36 7.27 -19.71
CA PHE A 23 3.24 7.21 -20.65
C PHE A 23 1.90 6.86 -19.99
N ASN A 24 1.91 6.04 -18.93
CA ASN A 24 0.69 5.66 -18.22
C ASN A 24 0.81 5.87 -16.70
N PRO A 25 0.84 7.13 -16.23
CA PRO A 25 1.08 7.47 -14.83
C PRO A 25 -0.03 6.99 -13.88
N ARG A 26 -1.19 6.58 -14.40
CA ARG A 26 -2.32 6.04 -13.63
C ARG A 26 -2.39 4.52 -13.61
N HIS A 27 -1.39 3.82 -14.13
CA HIS A 27 -1.38 2.36 -14.07
C HIS A 27 -1.29 1.91 -12.60
N LYS A 28 -2.41 1.43 -12.05
CA LYS A 28 -2.42 0.85 -10.70
C LYS A 28 -1.61 -0.43 -10.72
N THR A 29 -0.53 -0.48 -9.96
CA THR A 29 0.23 -1.73 -9.77
C THR A 29 -0.56 -2.69 -8.87
N PRO A 30 -0.31 -4.01 -8.94
CA PRO A 30 -0.89 -4.95 -7.98
C PRO A 30 -0.57 -4.58 -6.52
N LEU A 31 0.59 -3.95 -6.27
CA LEU A 31 0.98 -3.44 -4.96
C LEU A 31 0.10 -2.24 -4.51
N ASP A 32 -0.28 -1.35 -5.42
CA ASP A 32 -1.23 -0.26 -5.13
C ASP A 32 -2.62 -0.80 -4.77
N LYS A 33 -3.02 -1.93 -5.36
CA LYS A 33 -4.29 -2.59 -5.05
C LYS A 33 -4.28 -3.17 -3.63
N LEU A 34 -3.18 -3.80 -3.22
CA LEU A 34 -2.96 -4.26 -1.84
C LEU A 34 -2.90 -3.09 -0.84
N ARG A 35 -2.29 -1.96 -1.22
CA ARG A 35 -2.25 -0.75 -0.40
C ARG A 35 -3.61 -0.06 -0.26
N GLN A 36 -4.49 -0.22 -1.27
CA GLN A 36 -5.87 0.27 -1.25
C GLN A 36 -6.77 -0.56 -0.33
N THR A 37 -6.40 -1.80 -0.02
CA THR A 37 -6.99 -2.60 1.06
C THR A 37 -6.56 -2.05 2.44
N LYS A 38 -6.66 -0.73 2.64
CA LYS A 38 -6.49 -0.15 3.97
C LYS A 38 -7.57 -0.74 4.86
N LEU A 39 -7.14 -1.42 5.93
CA LEU A 39 -8.06 -1.86 6.96
C LEU A 39 -8.91 -0.67 7.43
N PRO A 40 -10.22 -0.86 7.67
CA PRO A 40 -11.08 0.22 8.14
C PRO A 40 -10.46 0.84 9.39
N ARG A 41 -10.45 2.18 9.47
CA ARG A 41 -9.96 2.88 10.66
C ARG A 41 -10.71 2.35 11.88
N PRO A 42 -10.00 1.90 12.94
CA PRO A 42 -10.66 1.36 14.12
C PRO A 42 -11.54 2.45 14.74
N ARG A 43 -12.78 2.09 15.08
CA ARG A 43 -13.71 3.01 15.73
C ARG A 43 -13.25 3.26 17.16
N LYS A 44 -13.41 4.49 17.66
CA LYS A 44 -13.17 4.83 19.07
C LYS A 44 -14.50 5.02 19.79
N CYS A 45 -14.57 4.61 21.05
CA CYS A 45 -15.73 4.92 21.86
C CYS A 45 -15.75 6.40 22.24
N LYS A 46 -16.91 7.06 22.06
CA LYS A 46 -17.12 8.47 22.43
C LYS A 46 -17.05 8.77 23.93
N ARG A 47 -17.29 7.76 24.80
CA ARG A 47 -17.33 7.96 26.26
C ARG A 47 -15.95 7.97 26.91
N CYS A 48 -15.06 7.04 26.55
CA CYS A 48 -13.73 6.90 27.17
C CYS A 48 -12.55 6.89 26.19
N GLY A 49 -12.79 7.10 24.89
CA GLY A 49 -11.72 7.21 23.88
C GLY A 49 -11.00 5.89 23.52
N LYS A 50 -11.37 4.77 24.14
CA LYS A 50 -10.80 3.44 23.85
C LYS A 50 -11.14 2.98 22.42
N PHE A 51 -10.21 2.26 21.80
CA PHE A 51 -10.43 1.63 20.49
C PHE A 51 -11.37 0.44 20.62
N LEU A 52 -12.36 0.37 19.74
CA LEU A 52 -13.31 -0.74 19.62
C LEU A 52 -12.73 -1.73 18.60
N ILE A 53 -12.58 -2.98 19.01
CA ILE A 53 -12.15 -4.07 18.13
C ILE A 53 -13.43 -4.80 17.69
N GLY A 54 -13.63 -4.95 16.37
CA GLY A 54 -14.83 -5.58 15.83
C GLY A 54 -16.15 -4.83 16.10
N SER A 55 -17.16 -5.58 16.55
CA SER A 55 -18.52 -5.11 16.86
C SER A 55 -18.80 -5.09 18.37
N GLU A 56 -17.76 -4.91 19.19
CA GLU A 56 -17.93 -4.87 20.63
C GLU A 56 -18.62 -3.59 21.11
N ASP A 57 -19.46 -3.73 22.13
CA ASP A 57 -20.09 -2.62 22.81
C ASP A 57 -19.06 -1.79 23.59
N CYS A 58 -19.33 -0.50 23.73
CA CYS A 58 -18.45 0.37 24.49
C CYS A 58 -18.53 0.07 26.01
N ARG A 59 -17.67 -0.83 26.49
CA ARG A 59 -17.48 -1.12 27.91
C ARG A 59 -16.40 -0.22 28.51
N CYS A 60 -16.78 1.01 28.83
CA CYS A 60 -15.97 1.84 29.72
C CYS A 60 -16.21 1.32 31.15
N LYS A 61 -15.19 0.77 31.81
CA LYS A 61 -15.27 0.40 33.22
C LYS A 61 -15.47 1.71 34.00
N ASP A 62 -16.61 1.84 34.68
CA ASP A 62 -16.96 3.00 35.49
C ASP A 62 -15.80 3.39 36.41
N ARG A 63 -15.59 4.69 36.52
CA ARG A 63 -14.59 5.31 37.39
C ARG A 63 -15.11 5.35 38.81
#